data_AF-A0A3D2FF34-F1
#
_entry.id   AF-A0A3D2FF34-F1
#
_cell.length_a   1.000
_cell.length_b   1.000
_cell.length_c   1.000
_cell.angle_alpha   90.00
_cell.angle_beta   90.00
_cell.angle_gamma   90.00
#
_symmetry.space_group_name_H-M   'P 1'
#
loop_
_entity.id
_entity.type
_entity.pdbx_description
1 polymer ?
#
loop_
_entity_poly.entity_id
_entity_poly.type
_entity_poly.pdbx_seq_one_letter_code
_entity_poly.pdbx_strand_id
1 'polypeptide(L)'
;MSEYDDVNSAMSGWKKSTVGTLRLMVIAIGCGIVLSGCAGKSNGSYFSGTQSMPLAVAAPAHAAEDKLGIRLEGLRLSAAGYMLDFRYRVIDPAKAAPLLDKKIRPYLLDEASGAQLGVPDTAKLGQLRTTARNKIVPDQDYFILFANPARFVQAGNRMTLVMGDLRIENLAVE
;
A
#
# COMPACT_ATOMS: atom_id res chain seq x y z
N MET A 1 -37.89 28.53 22.05
CA MET A 1 -37.61 27.10 21.80
C MET A 1 -36.71 27.05 20.57
N SER A 2 -35.43 27.38 20.69
CA SER A 2 -34.38 26.61 21.40
C SER A 2 -34.00 25.39 20.58
N GLU A 3 -33.11 25.55 19.59
CA GLU A 3 -32.16 24.48 19.19
C GLU A 3 -31.10 24.92 18.15
N TYR A 4 -30.77 26.21 18.01
CA TYR A 4 -29.76 26.63 17.02
C TYR A 4 -28.60 27.47 17.58
N ASP A 5 -28.67 27.87 18.86
CA ASP A 5 -27.62 28.68 19.52
C ASP A 5 -26.68 27.87 20.42
N ASP A 6 -26.93 26.58 20.66
CA ASP A 6 -26.17 25.77 21.63
C ASP A 6 -24.89 25.09 21.09
N VAL A 7 -24.67 25.04 19.78
CA VAL A 7 -23.47 24.40 19.21
C VAL A 7 -22.23 25.30 19.16
N ASN A 8 -22.38 26.62 19.36
CA ASN A 8 -21.26 27.57 19.33
C ASN A 8 -20.64 27.88 20.71
N SER A 9 -21.13 27.26 21.79
CA SER A 9 -20.74 27.59 23.17
C SER A 9 -19.79 26.58 23.83
N ALA A 10 -19.45 25.47 23.16
CA ALA A 10 -18.82 24.33 23.83
C ALA A 10 -17.51 23.82 23.21
N MET A 11 -16.57 24.69 22.80
CA MET A 11 -15.14 24.31 22.64
C MET A 11 -14.18 25.48 22.96
N SER A 12 -14.42 26.15 24.10
CA SER A 12 -13.40 26.93 24.77
C SER A 12 -12.43 25.97 25.50
N GLY A 13 -11.16 25.96 25.11
CA GLY A 13 -10.08 25.47 25.96
C GLY A 13 -9.33 24.25 25.44
N TRP A 14 -8.44 24.45 24.48
CA TRP A 14 -7.25 23.60 24.37
C TRP A 14 -6.00 24.49 24.28
N LYS A 15 -5.32 24.67 25.42
CA LYS A 15 -3.98 25.24 25.52
C LYS A 15 -3.02 24.37 24.70
N LYS A 16 -2.48 24.90 23.60
CA LYS A 16 -1.36 24.26 22.90
C LYS A 16 -0.09 24.90 23.42
N SER A 17 0.61 24.13 24.25
CA SER A 17 1.88 24.51 24.87
C SER A 17 2.95 24.83 23.84
N THR A 18 3.63 25.93 24.10
CA THR A 18 4.85 26.41 23.45
C THR A 18 6.00 25.44 23.72
N VAL A 19 6.54 24.83 22.68
CA VAL A 19 7.90 24.26 22.65
C VAL A 19 8.48 24.82 21.36
N GLY A 20 9.38 25.80 21.39
CA GLY A 20 10.72 25.64 21.94
C GLY A 20 11.66 25.77 20.74
N THR A 21 11.93 27.02 20.38
CA THR A 21 12.87 27.43 19.33
C THR A 21 14.25 26.86 19.63
N LEU A 22 14.85 26.11 18.71
CA LEU A 22 16.29 25.88 18.71
C LEU A 22 16.85 26.10 17.31
N ARG A 23 17.33 27.33 17.09
CA ARG A 23 18.28 27.69 16.03
C ARG A 23 19.70 27.58 16.62
N LEU A 24 20.54 26.73 16.06
CA LEU A 24 22.02 26.78 16.07
C LEU A 24 22.48 25.62 15.17
N MET A 25 23.57 25.66 14.41
CA MET A 25 24.40 26.69 13.82
C MET A 25 25.26 25.94 12.80
N VAL A 26 25.65 26.65 11.74
CA VAL A 26 26.65 26.27 10.74
C VAL A 26 27.94 25.74 11.38
N ILE A 27 28.51 24.65 10.84
CA ILE A 27 29.98 24.50 10.72
C ILE A 27 30.29 23.95 9.32
N ALA A 28 30.98 24.79 8.56
CA ALA A 28 31.66 24.46 7.32
C ALA A 28 33.03 23.80 7.60
N ILE A 29 33.74 23.43 6.52
CA ILE A 29 35.17 23.03 6.45
C ILE A 29 35.34 21.49 6.53
N GLY A 30 35.98 20.81 5.57
CA GLY A 30 36.80 21.30 4.49
C GLY A 30 37.27 20.21 3.53
N CYS A 31 37.94 20.73 2.50
CA CYS A 31 38.57 20.12 1.34
C CYS A 31 39.62 19.05 1.70
N GLY A 32 39.73 18.00 0.88
CA GLY A 32 40.79 16.98 0.98
C GLY A 32 40.80 16.00 -0.19
N ILE A 33 41.35 16.45 -1.32
CA ILE A 33 41.66 15.66 -2.52
C ILE A 33 42.83 14.71 -2.20
N VAL A 34 42.76 13.40 -2.54
CA VAL A 34 43.86 12.67 -3.21
C VAL A 34 43.32 11.47 -4.00
N LEU A 35 43.66 11.43 -5.29
CA LEU A 35 43.57 10.28 -6.20
C LEU A 35 44.65 9.25 -5.86
N SER A 36 44.28 7.98 -5.66
CA SER A 36 45.19 6.85 -5.91
C SER A 36 44.40 5.58 -6.19
N GLY A 37 44.53 5.08 -7.41
CA GLY A 37 43.94 3.83 -7.84
C GLY A 37 44.76 2.61 -7.44
N CYS A 38 44.11 1.45 -7.45
CA CYS A 38 44.73 0.17 -7.76
C CYS A 38 43.77 -0.60 -8.66
N ALA A 39 44.24 -0.91 -9.87
CA ALA A 39 43.58 -1.78 -10.82
C ALA A 39 43.59 -3.22 -10.28
N GLY A 40 42.44 -3.70 -9.82
CA GLY A 40 42.21 -5.10 -9.48
C GLY A 40 41.47 -5.81 -10.61
N LYS A 41 42.21 -6.46 -11.52
CA LYS A 41 41.67 -7.48 -12.43
C LYS A 41 41.21 -8.66 -11.58
N SER A 42 39.92 -8.69 -11.22
CA SER A 42 39.28 -9.86 -10.64
C SER A 42 38.64 -10.66 -11.77
N ASN A 43 39.31 -11.75 -12.13
CA ASN A 43 38.69 -12.83 -12.91
C ASN A 43 37.71 -13.55 -11.98
N GLY A 44 36.45 -13.11 -11.97
CA GLY A 44 35.36 -13.69 -11.19
C GLY A 44 34.29 -14.26 -12.11
N SER A 45 34.55 -15.45 -12.64
CA SER A 45 33.61 -16.26 -13.39
C SER A 45 32.58 -16.91 -12.45
N TYR A 46 31.49 -16.22 -12.11
CA TYR A 46 30.29 -16.86 -11.53
C TYR A 46 29.04 -16.01 -11.80
N PHE A 47 28.26 -16.35 -12.82
CA PHE A 47 26.79 -16.20 -12.78
C PHE A 47 26.17 -17.17 -13.79
N SER A 48 26.33 -18.47 -13.49
CA SER A 48 25.36 -19.47 -13.90
C SER A 48 24.41 -19.63 -12.71
N GLY A 49 23.45 -18.72 -12.64
CA GLY A 49 22.31 -18.80 -11.74
C GLY A 49 21.09 -18.84 -12.63
N THR A 50 20.60 -20.05 -12.89
CA THR A 50 19.28 -20.29 -13.46
C THR A 50 18.29 -19.32 -12.82
N GLN A 51 17.70 -18.47 -13.64
CA GLN A 51 16.57 -17.63 -13.25
C GLN A 51 15.38 -18.57 -13.02
N SER A 52 15.37 -19.22 -11.87
CA SER A 52 14.26 -20.01 -11.38
C SER A 52 13.89 -19.46 -10.02
N MET A 53 13.00 -18.46 -10.05
CA MET A 53 12.16 -18.06 -8.94
C MET A 53 10.79 -17.65 -9.51
N PRO A 54 9.67 -17.95 -8.82
CA PRO A 54 9.40 -19.19 -8.09
C PRO A 54 7.99 -19.74 -8.40
N LEU A 55 7.78 -21.04 -8.22
CA LEU A 55 6.47 -21.70 -8.23
C LEU A 55 5.48 -21.19 -7.14
N ALA A 56 5.86 -20.18 -6.33
CA ALA A 56 5.10 -19.72 -5.17
C ALA A 56 4.22 -18.47 -5.41
N VAL A 57 4.40 -17.73 -6.52
CA VAL A 57 3.54 -16.57 -6.86
C VAL A 57 2.28 -17.01 -7.62
N ALA A 58 2.33 -18.19 -8.25
CA ALA A 58 1.26 -18.67 -9.11
C ALA A 58 -0.04 -19.02 -8.37
N ALA A 59 0.02 -19.53 -7.14
CA ALA A 59 -1.15 -20.03 -6.42
C ALA A 59 -2.24 -18.96 -6.15
N PRO A 60 -1.92 -17.78 -5.56
CA PRO A 60 -2.93 -16.74 -5.36
C PRO A 60 -3.38 -16.08 -6.67
N ALA A 61 -2.48 -15.98 -7.66
CA ALA A 61 -2.78 -15.37 -8.96
C ALA A 61 -3.86 -16.17 -9.72
N HIS A 62 -3.74 -17.50 -9.81
CA HIS A 62 -4.74 -18.33 -10.50
C HIS A 62 -6.08 -18.35 -9.75
N ALA A 63 -6.05 -18.41 -8.42
CA ALA A 63 -7.28 -18.38 -7.62
C ALA A 63 -8.06 -17.07 -7.78
N ALA A 64 -7.36 -15.94 -7.95
CA ALA A 64 -7.97 -14.65 -8.22
C ALA A 64 -8.56 -14.58 -9.64
N GLU A 65 -7.87 -15.09 -10.65
CA GLU A 65 -8.37 -15.09 -12.03
C GLU A 65 -9.68 -15.88 -12.14
N ASP A 66 -9.70 -17.10 -11.61
CA ASP A 66 -10.85 -18.01 -11.72
C ASP A 66 -12.08 -17.50 -10.96
N LYS A 67 -11.88 -17.05 -9.71
CA LYS A 67 -12.98 -16.68 -8.80
C LYS A 67 -13.46 -15.25 -9.01
N LEU A 68 -12.57 -14.34 -9.41
CA LEU A 68 -12.82 -12.90 -9.37
C LEU A 68 -12.72 -12.22 -10.71
N GLY A 69 -12.25 -12.92 -11.74
CA GLY A 69 -12.08 -12.27 -13.02
C GLY A 69 -11.06 -11.14 -12.94
N ILE A 70 -10.07 -11.27 -12.06
CA ILE A 70 -8.95 -10.33 -11.99
C ILE A 70 -7.62 -11.05 -12.07
N ARG A 71 -6.68 -10.46 -12.79
CA ARG A 71 -5.27 -10.81 -12.71
C ARG A 71 -4.61 -9.95 -11.65
N LEU A 72 -3.92 -10.59 -10.71
CA LEU A 72 -3.12 -9.88 -9.71
C LEU A 72 -1.83 -9.38 -10.34
N GLU A 73 -1.59 -8.07 -10.23
CA GLU A 73 -0.34 -7.44 -10.71
C GLU A 73 0.66 -7.22 -9.58
N GLY A 74 0.17 -7.08 -8.34
CA GLY A 74 1.02 -7.08 -7.14
C GLY A 74 0.45 -6.34 -5.94
N LEU A 75 1.13 -6.50 -4.80
CA LEU A 75 0.89 -5.75 -3.56
C LEU A 75 2.20 -5.09 -3.12
N ARG A 76 2.30 -3.78 -3.24
CA ARG A 76 3.57 -3.05 -3.10
C ARG A 76 3.54 -2.04 -1.97
N LEU A 77 4.69 -1.83 -1.33
CA LEU A 77 4.86 -0.65 -0.48
C LEU A 77 4.88 0.63 -1.32
N SER A 78 4.12 1.62 -0.88
CA SER A 78 4.03 2.94 -1.51
C SER A 78 4.04 4.04 -0.44
N ALA A 79 4.07 5.31 -0.87
CA ALA A 79 4.09 6.48 0.02
C ALA A 79 5.16 6.36 1.14
N ALA A 80 6.39 6.02 0.78
CA ALA A 80 7.50 5.78 1.73
C ALA A 80 7.18 4.74 2.83
N GLY A 81 6.41 3.71 2.46
CA GLY A 81 6.02 2.60 3.32
C GLY A 81 4.77 2.85 4.15
N TYR A 82 4.13 4.02 4.05
CA TYR A 82 2.91 4.32 4.80
C TYR A 82 1.64 3.79 4.14
N MET A 83 1.74 3.25 2.93
CA MET A 83 0.60 2.72 2.20
C MET A 83 0.98 1.44 1.46
N LEU A 84 -0.01 0.60 1.23
CA LEU A 84 0.10 -0.57 0.36
C LEU A 84 -0.73 -0.32 -0.90
N ASP A 85 -0.11 -0.49 -2.07
CA ASP A 85 -0.71 -0.36 -3.40
C ASP A 85 -1.02 -1.75 -3.95
N PHE A 86 -2.30 -2.13 -3.90
CA PHE A 86 -2.80 -3.37 -4.47
C PHE A 86 -3.26 -3.11 -5.91
N ARG A 87 -2.56 -3.69 -6.88
CA ARG A 87 -2.84 -3.53 -8.31
C ARG A 87 -3.35 -4.81 -8.92
N TYR A 88 -4.37 -4.66 -9.77
CA TYR A 88 -4.96 -5.77 -10.50
C TYR A 88 -5.55 -5.32 -11.84
N ARG A 89 -5.64 -6.23 -12.78
CA ARG A 89 -6.29 -6.03 -14.07
C ARG A 89 -7.60 -6.82 -14.11
N VAL A 90 -8.68 -6.20 -14.60
CA VAL A 90 -9.96 -6.90 -14.79
C VAL A 90 -9.91 -7.72 -16.08
N ILE A 91 -10.12 -9.03 -15.99
CA ILE A 91 -10.25 -9.95 -17.13
C ILE A 91 -11.71 -10.37 -17.37
N ASP A 92 -12.53 -10.44 -16.32
CA ASP A 92 -13.97 -10.70 -16.41
C ASP A 92 -14.73 -9.64 -15.58
N PRO A 93 -15.34 -8.64 -16.24
CA PRO A 93 -16.08 -7.58 -15.57
C PRO A 93 -17.25 -8.04 -14.70
N ALA A 94 -17.90 -9.16 -15.04
CA ALA A 94 -19.05 -9.67 -14.29
C ALA A 94 -18.59 -10.25 -12.95
N LYS A 95 -17.48 -11.01 -12.95
CA LYS A 95 -16.87 -11.55 -11.73
C LYS A 95 -16.19 -10.47 -10.88
N ALA A 96 -15.61 -9.44 -11.52
CA ALA A 96 -14.90 -8.37 -10.83
C ALA A 96 -15.83 -7.32 -10.19
N ALA A 97 -17.13 -7.35 -10.50
CA ALA A 97 -18.09 -6.34 -10.03
C ALA A 97 -18.09 -6.08 -8.51
N PRO A 98 -17.98 -7.09 -7.63
CA PRO A 98 -17.92 -6.85 -6.18
C PRO A 98 -16.70 -6.01 -5.75
N LEU A 99 -15.56 -6.12 -6.43
CA LEU A 99 -14.33 -5.38 -6.10
C LEU A 99 -14.49 -3.87 -6.26
N LEU A 100 -15.36 -3.48 -7.19
CA LEU A 100 -15.61 -2.10 -7.59
C LEU A 100 -16.89 -1.54 -6.96
N ASP A 101 -17.63 -2.35 -6.19
CA ASP A 101 -18.76 -1.89 -5.38
C ASP A 101 -18.26 -1.06 -4.20
N LYS A 102 -18.81 0.16 -4.11
CA LYS A 102 -18.51 1.12 -3.04
C LYS A 102 -18.98 0.65 -1.67
N LYS A 103 -20.00 -0.21 -1.62
CA LYS A 103 -20.58 -0.76 -0.38
C LYS A 103 -19.65 -1.76 0.28
N ILE A 104 -18.86 -2.48 -0.51
CA ILE A 104 -17.88 -3.43 0.01
C ILE A 104 -16.67 -2.64 0.52
N ARG A 105 -16.28 -2.93 1.76
CA ARG A 105 -15.14 -2.30 2.45
C ARG A 105 -13.97 -3.29 2.45
N PRO A 106 -13.06 -3.23 1.46
CA PRO A 106 -11.88 -4.07 1.45
C PRO A 106 -10.95 -3.74 2.62
N TYR A 107 -10.27 -4.76 3.15
CA TYR A 107 -9.13 -4.60 4.06
C TYR A 107 -8.10 -5.70 3.83
N LEU A 108 -6.85 -5.43 4.19
CA LEU A 108 -5.79 -6.43 4.25
C LEU A 108 -5.66 -6.94 5.68
N LEU A 109 -5.57 -8.26 5.82
CA LEU A 109 -5.27 -8.94 7.06
C LEU A 109 -3.80 -9.40 7.01
N ASP A 110 -2.98 -8.97 7.96
CA ASP A 110 -1.64 -9.52 8.13
C ASP A 110 -1.74 -10.93 8.72
N GLU A 111 -1.20 -11.93 8.03
CA GLU A 111 -1.38 -13.34 8.39
C GLU A 111 -0.61 -13.73 9.66
N ALA A 112 0.44 -12.98 9.99
CA ALA A 112 1.25 -13.23 11.18
C ALA A 112 0.63 -12.66 12.46
N SER A 113 0.14 -11.42 12.41
CA SER A 113 -0.38 -10.71 13.59
C SER A 113 -1.91 -10.67 13.69
N GLY A 114 -2.62 -10.93 12.59
CA GLY A 114 -4.06 -10.72 12.49
C GLY A 114 -4.48 -9.24 12.41
N ALA A 115 -3.52 -8.31 12.26
CA ALA A 115 -3.83 -6.89 12.12
C ALA A 115 -4.62 -6.61 10.83
N GLN A 116 -5.62 -5.72 10.92
CA GLN A 116 -6.44 -5.33 9.79
C GLN A 116 -6.11 -3.91 9.32
N LEU A 117 -5.81 -3.79 8.03
CA LEU A 117 -5.44 -2.54 7.37
C LEU A 117 -6.52 -2.16 6.36
N GLY A 118 -7.28 -1.12 6.71
CA GLY A 118 -8.37 -0.62 5.87
C GLY A 118 -7.92 0.33 4.78
N VAL A 119 -8.84 0.60 3.84
CA VAL A 119 -8.71 1.69 2.88
C VAL A 119 -8.89 3.03 3.63
N PRO A 120 -7.95 3.98 3.52
CA PRO A 120 -8.11 5.31 4.10
C PRO A 120 -9.34 6.00 3.49
N ASP A 121 -10.20 6.55 4.34
CA ASP A 121 -11.26 7.46 3.94
C ASP A 121 -10.89 8.86 4.45
N THR A 122 -10.78 9.84 3.56
CA THR A 122 -10.60 11.23 3.96
C THR A 122 -11.77 12.04 3.45
N ALA A 123 -12.29 12.94 4.29
CA ALA A 123 -13.47 13.75 3.98
C ALA A 123 -13.37 14.58 2.69
N LYS A 124 -12.16 14.79 2.15
CA LYS A 124 -11.90 15.55 0.92
C LYS A 124 -11.59 14.70 -0.31
N LEU A 125 -11.01 13.50 -0.16
CA LEU A 125 -10.62 12.65 -1.31
C LEU A 125 -11.54 11.42 -1.48
N GLY A 126 -12.39 11.11 -0.50
CA GLY A 126 -13.13 9.85 -0.45
C GLY A 126 -12.18 8.65 -0.31
N GLN A 127 -12.68 7.44 -0.61
CA GLN A 127 -11.86 6.23 -0.60
C GLN A 127 -10.81 6.27 -1.72
N LEU A 128 -9.55 6.00 -1.40
CA LEU A 128 -8.44 5.94 -2.35
C LEU A 128 -8.41 4.63 -3.15
N ARG A 129 -9.46 4.41 -3.93
CA ARG A 129 -9.57 3.31 -4.90
C ARG A 129 -10.30 3.74 -6.15
N THR A 130 -10.02 3.05 -7.25
CA THR A 130 -10.86 3.17 -8.44
C THR A 130 -12.22 2.53 -8.15
N THR A 131 -13.31 3.25 -8.47
CA THR A 131 -14.68 2.75 -8.31
C THR A 131 -15.38 2.78 -9.66
N ALA A 132 -16.23 1.79 -9.93
CA ALA A 132 -17.01 1.76 -11.16
C ALA A 132 -18.10 2.85 -11.07
N ARG A 133 -17.89 3.99 -11.74
CA ARG A 133 -18.90 5.07 -11.76
C ARG A 133 -20.08 4.72 -12.68
N ASN A 134 -19.82 4.04 -13.80
CA ASN A 134 -20.85 3.62 -14.77
C ASN A 134 -20.62 2.21 -15.36
N LYS A 135 -19.38 1.86 -15.74
CA LYS A 135 -19.05 0.59 -16.38
C LYS A 135 -17.65 0.12 -15.94
N ILE A 136 -17.51 -1.19 -15.75
CA ILE A 136 -16.23 -1.86 -15.52
C ILE A 136 -15.60 -2.12 -16.89
N VAL A 137 -14.38 -1.66 -17.10
CA VAL A 137 -13.68 -1.78 -18.38
C VAL A 137 -12.78 -3.02 -18.29
N PRO A 138 -12.96 -4.03 -19.16
CA PRO A 138 -12.03 -5.16 -19.22
C PRO A 138 -10.65 -4.69 -19.68
N ASP A 139 -9.62 -5.44 -19.31
CA ASP A 139 -8.21 -5.20 -19.62
C ASP A 139 -7.66 -3.85 -19.13
N GLN A 140 -8.34 -3.22 -18.18
CA GLN A 140 -7.88 -2.01 -17.52
C GLN A 140 -7.23 -2.31 -16.17
N ASP A 141 -6.19 -1.55 -15.84
CA ASP A 141 -5.52 -1.60 -14.55
C ASP A 141 -6.28 -0.80 -13.50
N TYR A 142 -6.56 -1.44 -12.38
CA TYR A 142 -7.22 -0.89 -11.21
C TYR A 142 -6.30 -0.98 -10.00
N PHE A 143 -6.58 -0.15 -9.00
CA PHE A 143 -5.82 -0.14 -7.75
C PHE A 143 -6.71 0.10 -6.53
N ILE A 144 -6.26 -0.41 -5.39
CA ILE A 144 -6.78 -0.10 -4.05
C ILE A 144 -5.60 0.25 -3.16
N LEU A 145 -5.68 1.38 -2.47
CA LEU A 145 -4.68 1.78 -1.49
C LEU A 145 -5.14 1.47 -0.07
N PHE A 146 -4.26 0.82 0.71
CA PHE A 146 -4.47 0.51 2.12
C PHE A 146 -3.50 1.30 3.01
N ALA A 147 -3.94 1.68 4.22
CA ALA A 147 -3.07 2.33 5.19
C ALA A 147 -2.04 1.35 5.77
N ASN A 148 -0.80 1.79 5.96
CA ASN A 148 0.23 1.08 6.71
C ASN A 148 0.77 1.98 7.84
N PRO A 149 0.00 2.15 8.94
CA PRO A 149 0.39 3.03 10.02
C PRO A 149 1.69 2.55 10.67
N ALA A 150 2.55 3.51 11.03
CA ALA A 150 3.87 3.23 11.60
C ALA A 150 4.78 2.31 10.75
N ARG A 151 4.46 2.09 9.46
CA ARG A 151 5.15 1.13 8.59
C ARG A 151 5.15 -0.28 9.18
N PHE A 152 4.01 -0.66 9.77
CA PHE A 152 3.82 -1.96 10.40
C PHE A 152 4.14 -3.13 9.46
N VAL A 153 3.66 -3.06 8.22
CA VAL A 153 3.93 -4.05 7.17
C VAL A 153 5.23 -3.70 6.43
N GLN A 154 6.03 -4.73 6.14
CA GLN A 154 7.28 -4.64 5.40
C GLN A 154 7.24 -5.54 4.16
N ALA A 155 8.22 -5.37 3.27
CA ALA A 155 8.39 -6.27 2.14
C ALA A 155 8.62 -7.71 2.64
N GLY A 156 7.99 -8.68 1.99
CA GLY A 156 7.99 -10.09 2.36
C GLY A 156 6.88 -10.53 3.32
N ASN A 157 6.16 -9.60 3.98
CA ASN A 157 4.98 -9.94 4.77
C ASN A 157 3.92 -10.65 3.91
N ARG A 158 3.13 -11.52 4.56
CA ARG A 158 2.02 -12.24 3.94
C ARG A 158 0.70 -11.64 4.38
N MET A 159 -0.10 -11.27 3.38
CA MET A 159 -1.36 -10.59 3.59
C MET A 159 -2.49 -11.39 2.94
N THR A 160 -3.65 -11.37 3.59
CA THR A 160 -4.90 -11.81 3.00
C THR A 160 -5.76 -10.60 2.67
N LEU A 161 -6.16 -10.44 1.42
CA LEU A 161 -7.16 -9.45 1.03
C LEU A 161 -8.56 -10.00 1.30
N VAL A 162 -9.35 -9.26 2.10
CA VAL A 162 -10.72 -9.61 2.44
C VAL A 162 -11.70 -8.58 1.89
N MET A 163 -12.74 -9.06 1.20
CA MET A 163 -13.76 -8.24 0.54
C MET A 163 -15.14 -8.91 0.65
N GLY A 164 -15.90 -8.57 1.69
CA GLY A 164 -17.14 -9.31 1.99
C GLY A 164 -16.80 -10.77 2.29
N ASP A 165 -17.42 -11.71 1.57
CA ASP A 165 -17.19 -13.16 1.75
C ASP A 165 -15.95 -13.67 1.01
N LEU A 166 -15.33 -12.81 0.20
CA LEU A 166 -14.18 -13.18 -0.61
C LEU A 166 -12.86 -12.98 0.14
N ARG A 167 -11.95 -13.93 -0.08
CA ARG A 167 -10.58 -13.91 0.45
C ARG A 167 -9.57 -14.27 -0.64
N ILE A 168 -8.50 -13.49 -0.74
CA ILE A 168 -7.30 -13.81 -1.51
C ILE A 168 -6.13 -13.88 -0.53
N GLU A 169 -5.64 -15.09 -0.29
CA GLU A 169 -4.65 -15.38 0.75
C GLU A 169 -3.22 -15.43 0.20
N ASN A 170 -2.23 -15.39 1.08
CA ASN A 170 -0.80 -15.55 0.78
C ASN A 170 -0.21 -14.48 -0.15
N LEU A 171 -0.81 -13.29 -0.20
CA LEU A 171 -0.28 -12.16 -0.98
C LEU A 171 1.05 -11.71 -0.37
N ALA A 172 2.13 -11.81 -1.14
CA ALA A 172 3.44 -11.29 -0.73
C ALA A 172 3.47 -9.78 -0.93
N VAL A 173 4.01 -9.05 0.04
CA VAL A 173 4.35 -7.64 -0.14
C VAL A 173 5.70 -7.51 -0.85
N GLU A 174 5.75 -6.75 -1.93
CA GLU A 174 6.96 -6.41 -2.70
C GLU A 174 7.54 -5.05 -2.30
#